data_AF-A0A091DA62-F1
#
_entry.id   AF-A0A091DA62-F1
#
_cell.length_a   1.000
_cell.length_b   1.000
_cell.length_c   1.000
_cell.angle_alpha   90.00
_cell.angle_beta   90.00
_cell.angle_gamma   90.00
#
_symmetry.space_group_name_H-M   'P 1'
#
loop_
_entity.id
_entity.type
_entity.pdbx_description
1 polymer ?
#
loop_
_entity_poly.entity_id
_entity_poly.type
_entity_poly.pdbx_seq_one_letter_code
_entity_poly.pdbx_strand_id
1 'polypeptide(L)'
;MTLEERRKEYVRDYIALNTILSWKEEMKGKSQNDEENTQEPSQVKKSLSEKVSLYRGDITLLEVDAIVNAVNMEFATFNTLNSTNNDLS
;
A
#
# COMPACT_ATOMS: atom_id res chain seq x y z
N MET A 1 -0.72 3.23 -21.22
CA MET A 1 0.46 2.45 -20.81
C MET A 1 -0.04 1.26 -20.02
N THR A 2 0.26 0.05 -20.47
CA THR A 2 -0.05 -1.22 -19.78
C THR A 2 0.93 -1.44 -18.61
N LEU A 3 0.60 -2.33 -17.67
CA LEU A 3 1.47 -2.62 -16.53
C LEU A 3 2.83 -3.14 -17.02
N GLU A 4 2.81 -3.97 -18.06
CA GLU A 4 3.98 -4.57 -18.69
C GLU A 4 4.88 -3.54 -19.37
N GLU A 5 4.29 -2.47 -19.92
CA GLU A 5 5.05 -1.34 -20.47
C GLU A 5 5.68 -0.51 -19.34
N ARG A 6 4.96 -0.28 -18.23
CA ARG A 6 5.52 0.41 -17.04
C ARG A 6 6.72 -0.34 -16.45
N ARG A 7 6.67 -1.67 -16.42
CA ARG A 7 7.76 -2.53 -15.91
C ARG A 7 9.08 -2.35 -16.66
N LYS A 8 9.05 -1.96 -17.94
CA LYS A 8 10.28 -1.71 -18.73
C LYS A 8 11.01 -0.45 -18.29
N GLU A 9 10.32 0.47 -17.61
CA GLU A 9 10.88 1.73 -17.11
C GLU A 9 11.33 1.63 -15.65
N TYR A 10 11.09 0.48 -14.99
CA TYR A 10 11.54 0.26 -13.63
C TYR A 10 13.07 0.14 -13.61
N VAL A 11 13.71 1.10 -12.94
CA VAL A 11 15.16 1.12 -12.72
C VAL A 11 15.58 0.10 -11.64
N ARG A 12 14.62 -0.38 -10.84
CA ARG A 12 14.85 -1.28 -9.70
C ARG A 12 13.88 -2.46 -9.75
N ASP A 13 14.22 -3.49 -8.98
CA ASP A 13 13.32 -4.61 -8.71
C ASP A 13 12.00 -4.13 -8.11
N TYR A 14 10.94 -4.91 -8.28
CA TYR A 14 9.60 -4.58 -7.79
C TYR A 14 8.97 -5.77 -7.07
N ILE A 15 8.03 -5.46 -6.18
CA ILE A 15 7.27 -6.41 -5.38
C ILE A 15 5.83 -6.33 -5.87
N ALA A 16 5.40 -7.38 -6.56
CA ALA A 16 4.04 -7.49 -7.06
C ALA A 16 3.05 -7.65 -5.90
N LEU A 17 1.88 -7.01 -6.01
CA LEU A 17 0.81 -7.06 -5.00
C LEU A 17 0.39 -8.49 -4.63
N ASN A 18 0.45 -9.42 -5.59
CA ASN A 18 0.13 -10.83 -5.39
C ASN A 18 1.07 -11.56 -4.41
N THR A 19 2.26 -11.02 -4.14
CA THR A 19 3.22 -11.59 -3.18
C THR A 19 2.94 -11.15 -1.75
N ILE A 20 2.13 -10.09 -1.57
CA ILE A 20 1.74 -9.56 -0.26
C ILE A 20 0.52 -10.34 0.23
N LEU A 21 0.69 -11.03 1.36
CA LEU A 21 -0.41 -11.78 1.98
C LEU A 21 -1.47 -10.83 2.53
N SER A 22 -2.73 -11.24 2.43
CA SER A 22 -3.80 -10.55 3.15
C SER A 22 -3.68 -10.77 4.66
N TRP A 23 -4.21 -9.84 5.46
CA TRP A 23 -4.26 -9.97 6.91
C TRP A 23 -4.95 -11.27 7.35
N LYS A 24 -5.96 -11.71 6.60
CA LYS A 24 -6.63 -13.00 6.80
C LYS A 24 -5.67 -14.19 6.65
N GLU A 25 -4.75 -14.15 5.70
CA GLU A 25 -3.77 -15.21 5.48
C GLU A 25 -2.64 -15.16 6.51
N GLU A 26 -2.19 -13.96 6.89
CA GLU A 26 -1.15 -13.78 7.92
C GLU A 26 -1.63 -14.28 9.29
N MET A 27 -2.87 -13.96 9.68
CA MET A 27 -3.43 -14.41 10.96
C MET A 27 -3.63 -15.92 11.01
N LYS A 28 -3.95 -16.57 9.88
CA LYS A 28 -4.05 -18.04 9.82
C LYS A 28 -2.70 -18.73 10.07
N GLY A 29 -1.59 -18.12 9.65
CA GLY A 29 -0.24 -18.63 9.91
C GLY A 29 0.23 -18.46 11.36
N LYS A 30 -0.34 -17.51 12.11
CA LYS A 30 -0.01 -17.21 13.52
C LYS A 30 -0.97 -17.82 14.55
N SER A 31 -2.02 -18.53 14.12
CA SER A 31 -3.10 -19.06 14.96
C SER A 31 -2.71 -20.25 15.87
N GLN A 32 -1.49 -20.26 16.44
CA GLN A 32 -1.10 -21.23 17.47
C GLN A 32 -0.84 -20.63 18.86
N ASN A 33 -0.98 -19.32 19.06
CA ASN A 33 -0.97 -18.73 20.40
C ASN A 33 -1.85 -17.47 20.44
N ASP A 34 -3.08 -17.63 20.89
CA ASP A 34 -3.67 -16.85 22.01
C ASP A 34 -5.19 -17.01 21.99
N GLU A 35 -5.64 -17.94 22.82
CA GLU A 35 -7.00 -17.98 23.33
C GLU A 35 -7.18 -16.85 24.35
N GLU A 36 -7.38 -15.61 23.91
CA GLU A 36 -8.01 -14.60 24.77
C GLU A 36 -9.01 -13.74 23.98
N ASN A 37 -10.25 -14.24 23.99
CA ASN A 37 -11.49 -13.48 24.11
C ASN A 37 -11.44 -11.99 23.72
N THR A 38 -11.92 -11.68 22.53
CA THR A 38 -12.77 -10.50 22.37
C THR A 38 -13.94 -10.90 21.49
N GLN A 39 -15.13 -10.94 22.09
CA GLN A 39 -16.40 -11.00 21.39
C GLN A 39 -16.52 -9.78 20.45
N GLU A 40 -15.99 -9.90 19.24
CA GLU A 40 -16.28 -8.95 18.16
C GLU A 40 -17.64 -9.33 17.57
N PRO A 41 -18.59 -8.38 17.48
CA PRO A 41 -19.99 -8.68 17.18
C PRO A 41 -20.13 -9.32 15.80
N SER A 42 -20.59 -10.57 15.82
CA SER A 42 -21.13 -11.30 14.68
C SER A 42 -22.23 -10.49 13.99
N GLN A 43 -21.88 -9.63 13.04
CA GLN A 43 -22.88 -8.93 12.25
C GLN A 43 -22.34 -8.46 10.92
N VAL A 44 -22.42 -9.31 9.89
CA VAL A 44 -22.62 -8.91 8.48
C VAL A 44 -21.64 -7.83 7.94
N LYS A 45 -20.44 -7.72 8.50
CA LYS A 45 -19.42 -6.78 8.04
C LYS A 45 -18.56 -7.54 7.05
N LYS A 46 -18.56 -7.11 5.79
CA LYS A 46 -17.64 -7.58 4.75
C LYS A 46 -16.26 -7.74 5.39
N SER A 47 -15.70 -8.94 5.36
CA SER A 47 -14.43 -9.28 6.00
C SER A 47 -13.31 -8.39 5.47
N LEU A 48 -13.04 -7.27 6.15
CA LEU A 48 -12.01 -6.32 5.74
C LEU A 48 -10.61 -6.95 5.77
N SER A 49 -10.44 -8.05 6.50
CA SER A 49 -9.20 -8.82 6.61
C SER A 49 -8.70 -9.39 5.29
N GLU A 50 -9.54 -9.52 4.25
CA GLU A 50 -9.09 -9.93 2.91
C GLU A 50 -8.65 -8.74 2.04
N LYS A 51 -8.93 -7.50 2.47
CA LYS A 51 -8.65 -6.26 1.74
C LYS A 51 -7.49 -5.46 2.32
N VAL A 52 -7.04 -5.81 3.52
CA VAL A 52 -5.93 -5.15 4.19
C VAL A 52 -4.79 -6.14 4.33
N SER A 53 -3.57 -5.63 4.25
CA SER A 53 -2.33 -6.37 4.40
C SER A 53 -1.38 -5.55 5.26
N LEU A 54 -0.60 -6.21 6.12
CA LEU A 54 0.49 -5.58 6.84
C LEU A 54 1.79 -5.94 6.13
N TYR A 55 2.48 -4.94 5.59
CA TYR A 55 3.74 -5.12 4.88
C TYR A 55 4.86 -4.37 5.61
N ARG A 56 6.00 -5.05 5.82
CA ARG A 56 7.22 -4.46 6.40
C ARG A 56 8.36 -4.55 5.38
N GLY A 57 8.67 -3.43 4.76
CA GLY A 57 9.74 -3.33 3.76
C GLY A 57 9.79 -1.94 3.14
N ASP A 58 10.51 -1.81 2.03
CA ASP A 58 10.60 -0.56 1.27
C ASP A 58 9.32 -0.34 0.45
N ILE A 59 8.60 0.74 0.76
CA ILE A 59 7.34 1.09 0.09
C ILE A 59 7.56 1.47 -1.39
N THR A 60 8.78 1.88 -1.77
CA THR A 60 9.10 2.31 -3.15
C THR A 60 9.20 1.16 -4.13
N LEU A 61 9.32 -0.08 -3.64
CA LEU A 61 9.38 -1.27 -4.49
C LEU A 61 7.99 -1.87 -4.75
N LEU A 62 6.93 -1.38 -4.09
CA LEU A 62 5.59 -1.94 -4.23
C LEU A 62 4.96 -1.59 -5.58
N GLU A 63 4.64 -2.61 -6.37
CA GLU A 63 3.86 -2.48 -7.61
C GLU A 63 2.36 -2.36 -7.25
N VAL A 64 1.96 -1.15 -6.85
CA VAL A 64 0.59 -0.79 -6.48
C VAL A 64 0.12 0.46 -7.21
N ASP A 65 -1.19 0.69 -7.27
CA ASP A 65 -1.76 1.82 -8.01
C ASP A 65 -1.39 3.18 -7.42
N ALA A 66 -1.28 3.26 -6.09
CA ALA A 66 -0.90 4.46 -5.38
C ALA A 66 -0.07 4.12 -4.13
N ILE A 67 0.96 4.93 -3.90
CA ILE A 67 1.69 4.98 -2.64
C ILE A 67 1.48 6.37 -2.02
N VAL A 68 1.32 6.42 -0.71
CA VAL A 68 1.18 7.67 0.01
C VAL A 68 2.55 8.09 0.52
N ASN A 69 3.00 9.28 0.12
CA ASN A 69 4.22 9.86 0.65
C ASN A 69 3.92 10.69 1.90
N ALA A 70 4.65 10.44 2.99
CA ALA A 70 4.60 11.25 4.19
C ALA A 70 5.63 12.38 4.08
N VAL A 71 5.21 13.52 3.52
CA VAL A 71 6.09 14.68 3.29
C VAL A 71 5.61 15.91 4.06
N ASN A 72 6.53 16.80 4.41
CA ASN A 72 6.20 18.06 5.07
C ASN A 72 5.42 19.00 4.14
N MET A 73 4.53 19.80 4.75
CA MET A 73 3.65 20.73 4.03
C MET A 73 4.43 21.77 3.20
N GLU A 74 5.57 22.23 3.69
CA GLU A 74 6.42 23.21 2.97
C GLU A 74 6.87 22.68 1.60
N PHE A 75 7.26 21.41 1.54
CA PHE A 75 7.68 20.77 0.29
C PHE A 75 6.49 20.52 -0.65
N ALA A 76 5.32 20.18 -0.10
CA ALA A 76 4.10 20.05 -0.89
C ALA A 76 3.68 21.39 -1.54
N THR A 77 3.78 22.49 -0.79
CA THR A 77 3.47 23.84 -1.28
C THR A 77 4.49 24.31 -2.33
N PHE A 78 5.79 24.06 -2.11
CA PHE A 78 6.83 24.43 -3.07
C PHE A 78 6.65 23.76 -4.44
N ASN A 79 6.35 22.45 -4.45
CA ASN A 79 6.10 21.74 -5.71
C ASN A 79 4.84 22.24 -6.42
N THR A 80 3.79 22.57 -5.66
CA THR A 80 2.54 23.09 -6.22
C THR A 80 2.76 24.45 -6.92
N LEU A 81 3.52 25.36 -6.30
CA LEU A 81 3.84 26.66 -6.88
C LEU A 81 4.72 26.55 -8.14
N ASN A 82 5.72 25.67 -8.14
CA ASN A 82 6.59 25.47 -9.29
C ASN A 82 5.86 24.82 -10.48
N SER A 83 4.93 23.88 -10.24
CA SER A 83 4.08 23.35 -11.31
C SER A 83 3.23 24.45 -11.95
N THR A 84 2.60 25.33 -11.16
CA THR A 84 1.79 26.43 -11.72
C THR A 84 2.60 27.43 -12.54
N ASN A 85 3.88 27.66 -12.21
CA ASN A 85 4.74 28.59 -12.95
C ASN A 85 5.22 28.02 -14.30
N ASN A 86 5.35 26.69 -14.43
CA ASN A 86 5.78 26.05 -15.67
C ASN A 86 4.66 25.92 -16.71
N ASP A 87 3.38 26.02 -16.30
CA ASP A 87 2.23 26.03 -17.23
C ASP A 87 1.92 27.43 -17.81
N LEU A 88 2.65 28.46 -17.37
CA LEU A 88 2.50 29.87 -17.78
C LEU A 88 3.59 30.36 -18.77
N SER A 89 4.46 29.47 -19.25
CA SER A 89 5.50 29.75 -20.26
C SER A 89 5.34 28.94 -21.53
#